data_AF-A0A838DK76-F1
#
_entry.id   AF-A0A838DK76-F1
#
_cell.length_a   1.000
_cell.length_b   1.000
_cell.length_c   1.000
_cell.angle_alpha   90.00
_cell.angle_beta   90.00
_cell.angle_gamma   90.00
#
_symmetry.space_group_name_H-M   'P 1'
#
loop_
_entity.id
_entity.type
_entity.pdbx_description
1 polymer ?
#
loop_
_entity_poly.entity_id
_entity_poly.type
_entity_poly.pdbx_seq_one_letter_code
_entity_poly.pdbx_strand_id
1 'polypeptide(L)'
;EFRLTGDIHALKKAFGKVDPDWLDLARHDTAMLERDYAEAARFLSAIPPKIFTGPPERRPAHSKAFYEAILAVAANAGSKQQALEVARNDTEVRLSSEAATVGIDKPDTDLALLYAFLGRKEEAIRQAERAIELAGAGLIEKNEASAALAMVYAQTAESEKAIALIEHLLTVPVELQRGAVYNMTLTDLKWRWQWDPLRSHPRFQKILTSPEPKTRY
;
A
#
# COMPACT_ATOMS: atom_id res chain seq x y z
N GLU A 1 -16.53 -7.89 2.79
CA GLU A 1 -17.39 -7.82 1.59
C GLU A 1 -16.68 -7.13 0.42
N PHE A 2 -16.31 -5.84 0.52
CA PHE A 2 -15.55 -5.13 -0.53
C PHE A 2 -14.34 -5.92 -1.04
N ARG A 3 -13.47 -6.42 -0.14
CA ARG A 3 -12.27 -7.19 -0.50
C ARG A 3 -12.54 -8.41 -1.40
N LEU A 4 -13.71 -9.03 -1.26
CA LEU A 4 -14.10 -10.24 -2.02
C LEU A 4 -14.87 -9.90 -3.31
N THR A 5 -15.64 -8.81 -3.30
CA THR A 5 -16.63 -8.51 -4.34
C THR A 5 -16.23 -7.31 -5.20
N GLY A 6 -15.32 -6.47 -4.72
CA GLY A 6 -15.03 -5.16 -5.27
C GLY A 6 -16.17 -4.14 -5.13
N ASP A 7 -17.21 -4.43 -4.34
CA ASP A 7 -18.35 -3.51 -4.18
C ASP A 7 -18.01 -2.33 -3.24
N ILE A 8 -17.75 -1.16 -3.83
CA ILE A 8 -17.42 0.07 -3.11
C ILE A 8 -18.62 0.60 -2.29
N HIS A 9 -19.85 0.31 -2.69
CA HIS A 9 -21.03 0.72 -1.92
C HIS A 9 -21.14 -0.09 -0.62
N ALA A 10 -20.81 -1.38 -0.66
CA ALA A 10 -20.69 -2.21 0.54
C ALA A 10 -19.61 -1.66 1.50
N LEU A 11 -18.48 -1.16 0.96
CA LEU A 11 -17.44 -0.50 1.76
C LEU A 11 -17.99 0.76 2.47
N LYS A 12 -18.66 1.64 1.73
CA LYS A 12 -19.25 2.88 2.29
C LYS A 12 -20.35 2.61 3.32
N LYS A 13 -21.18 1.58 3.10
CA LYS A 13 -22.22 1.17 4.06
C LYS A 13 -21.62 0.69 5.38
N ALA A 14 -20.40 0.12 5.35
CA ALA A 14 -19.71 -0.33 6.55
C ALA A 14 -19.20 0.83 7.44
N PHE A 15 -19.15 2.07 6.96
CA PHE A 15 -18.69 3.23 7.75
C PHE A 15 -19.45 3.43 9.06
N GLY A 16 -20.74 3.10 9.10
CA GLY A 16 -21.53 3.17 10.35
C GLY A 16 -21.09 2.19 11.44
N LYS A 17 -20.19 1.24 11.11
CA LYS A 17 -19.61 0.25 12.04
C LYS A 17 -18.13 0.50 12.31
N VAL A 18 -17.52 1.48 11.65
CA VAL A 18 -16.11 1.84 11.85
C VAL A 18 -16.02 2.68 13.13
N ASP A 19 -15.04 2.37 13.96
CA ASP A 19 -14.75 3.17 15.15
C ASP A 19 -14.47 4.63 14.73
N PRO A 20 -15.07 5.63 15.40
CA PRO A 20 -14.91 7.05 15.06
C PRO A 20 -13.46 7.50 14.90
N ASP A 21 -12.52 6.96 15.67
CA ASP A 21 -11.09 7.33 15.59
C ASP A 21 -10.46 6.89 14.24
N TRP A 22 -11.05 5.92 13.54
CA TRP A 22 -10.57 5.38 12.26
C TRP A 22 -11.41 5.79 11.05
N LEU A 23 -12.55 6.44 11.29
CA LEU A 23 -13.54 6.73 10.26
C LEU A 23 -12.98 7.61 9.14
N ASP A 24 -12.23 8.66 9.49
CA ASP A 24 -11.65 9.55 8.48
C ASP A 24 -10.52 8.86 7.69
N LEU A 25 -9.78 7.93 8.29
CA LEU A 25 -8.81 7.13 7.54
C LEU A 25 -9.52 6.18 6.56
N ALA A 26 -10.59 5.50 6.99
CA ALA A 26 -11.37 4.64 6.11
C ALA A 26 -12.01 5.40 4.94
N ARG A 27 -12.44 6.65 5.19
CA ARG A 27 -12.97 7.54 4.16
C ARG A 27 -11.89 8.05 3.23
N HIS A 28 -10.70 8.39 3.75
CA HIS A 28 -9.52 8.69 2.94
C HIS A 28 -9.20 7.52 1.99
N ASP A 29 -9.08 6.30 2.51
CA ASP A 29 -8.76 5.11 1.71
C ASP A 29 -9.82 4.85 0.64
N THR A 30 -11.10 5.04 0.98
CA THR A 30 -12.20 4.89 0.03
C THR A 30 -12.13 5.93 -1.09
N ALA A 31 -11.88 7.19 -0.76
CA ALA A 31 -11.71 8.25 -1.75
C ALA A 31 -10.48 8.01 -2.63
N MET A 32 -9.39 7.45 -2.09
CA MET A 32 -8.22 7.01 -2.86
C MET A 32 -8.57 5.90 -3.86
N LEU A 33 -9.44 4.95 -3.51
CA LEU A 33 -9.92 3.90 -4.42
C LEU A 33 -10.81 4.48 -5.54
N GLU A 34 -11.65 5.46 -5.21
CA GLU A 34 -12.54 6.15 -6.15
C GLU A 34 -11.83 7.22 -6.99
N ARG A 35 -10.55 7.48 -6.72
CA ARG A 35 -9.74 8.54 -7.33
C ARG A 35 -10.25 9.95 -7.06
N ASP A 36 -11.06 10.13 -6.02
CA ASP A 36 -11.41 11.45 -5.50
C ASP A 36 -10.30 11.94 -4.57
N TYR A 37 -9.21 12.39 -5.19
CA TYR A 37 -8.03 12.82 -4.42
C TYR A 37 -8.27 14.10 -3.62
N ALA A 38 -9.25 14.92 -4.01
CA ALA A 38 -9.64 16.11 -3.26
C ALA A 38 -10.32 15.71 -1.95
N GLU A 39 -11.26 14.75 -2.01
CA GLU A 39 -11.91 14.23 -0.82
C GLU A 39 -10.95 13.41 0.05
N ALA A 40 -10.06 12.62 -0.56
CA ALA A 40 -9.00 11.91 0.14
C ALA A 40 -8.10 12.88 0.92
N ALA A 41 -7.69 14.00 0.32
CA ALA A 41 -6.91 15.03 0.98
C ALA A 41 -7.65 15.65 2.18
N ARG A 42 -8.94 15.96 2.00
CA ARG A 42 -9.78 16.54 3.05
C ARG A 42 -9.83 15.62 4.26
N PHE A 43 -10.10 14.33 4.08
CA PHE A 43 -10.14 13.39 5.19
C PHE A 43 -8.79 13.19 5.85
N LEU A 44 -7.70 13.02 5.08
CA LEU A 44 -6.35 12.86 5.64
C LEU A 44 -5.92 14.06 6.51
N SER A 45 -6.28 15.28 6.08
CA SER A 45 -5.98 16.49 6.85
C SER A 45 -6.74 16.56 8.19
N ALA A 46 -7.95 15.99 8.24
CA ALA A 46 -8.82 16.01 9.42
C ALA A 46 -8.38 15.01 10.50
N ILE A 47 -7.58 13.99 10.14
CA ILE A 47 -7.12 12.97 11.09
C ILE A 47 -6.21 13.60 12.16
N PRO A 48 -6.59 13.50 13.45
CA PRO A 48 -5.80 14.04 14.56
C PRO A 48 -4.41 13.39 14.64
N PRO A 49 -3.33 14.14 14.95
CA PRO A 49 -1.97 13.59 15.08
C PRO A 49 -1.87 12.39 16.02
N LYS A 50 -2.65 12.38 17.10
CA LYS A 50 -2.71 11.28 18.09
C LYS A 50 -2.99 9.90 17.49
N ILE A 51 -3.68 9.84 16.34
CA ILE A 51 -3.96 8.58 15.63
C ILE A 51 -2.67 7.96 15.08
N PHE A 52 -1.71 8.79 14.65
CA PHE A 52 -0.43 8.32 14.08
C PHE A 52 0.68 8.17 15.14
N THR A 53 0.56 8.86 16.27
CA THR A 53 1.57 8.83 17.35
C THR A 53 1.19 7.91 18.52
N GLY A 54 0.07 7.19 18.41
CA GLY A 54 -0.37 6.21 19.40
C GLY A 54 0.54 4.97 19.46
N PRO A 55 0.28 4.03 20.38
CA PRO A 55 1.04 2.79 20.45
C PRO A 55 0.83 1.95 19.16
N PRO A 56 1.82 1.13 18.74
CA PRO A 56 1.81 0.42 17.45
C PRO A 56 0.49 -0.28 17.13
N GLU A 57 -0.08 -0.99 18.11
CA GLU A 57 -1.31 -1.75 17.93
C GLU A 57 -2.55 -0.88 17.65
N ARG A 58 -2.51 0.42 18.02
CA ARG A 58 -3.57 1.42 17.86
C ARG A 58 -3.25 2.52 16.85
N ARG A 59 -2.21 2.40 16.06
CA ARG A 59 -1.90 3.34 14.96
C ARG A 59 -2.02 2.67 13.59
N PRO A 60 -2.20 3.46 12.51
CA PRO A 60 -2.20 2.93 11.15
C PRO A 60 -0.86 2.26 10.81
N ALA A 61 -0.88 1.36 9.81
CA ALA A 61 0.32 0.64 9.35
C ALA A 61 1.41 1.54 8.75
N HIS A 62 1.02 2.76 8.33
CA HIS A 62 1.88 3.73 7.68
C HIS A 62 1.85 5.08 8.41
N SER A 63 2.94 5.84 8.35
CA SER A 63 2.99 7.19 8.93
C SER A 63 2.11 8.17 8.15
N LYS A 64 1.74 9.29 8.78
CA LYS A 64 0.97 10.35 8.11
C LYS A 64 1.72 10.89 6.88
N ALA A 65 3.03 11.10 7.02
CA ALA A 65 3.89 11.57 5.92
C ALA A 65 3.85 10.61 4.72
N PHE A 66 3.82 9.29 4.95
CA PHE A 66 3.66 8.32 3.89
C PHE A 66 2.31 8.46 3.16
N TYR A 67 1.18 8.55 3.89
CA TYR A 67 -0.13 8.78 3.26
C TYR A 67 -0.15 10.08 2.43
N GLU A 68 0.44 11.16 2.95
CA GLU A 68 0.54 12.45 2.26
C GLU A 68 1.36 12.32 0.97
N ALA A 69 2.46 11.58 0.99
CA ALA A 69 3.28 11.33 -0.20
C ALA A 69 2.55 10.50 -1.25
N ILE A 70 1.91 9.39 -0.86
CA ILE A 70 1.12 8.53 -1.75
C ILE A 70 -0.02 9.32 -2.40
N LEU A 71 -0.75 10.13 -1.62
CA LEU A 71 -1.78 11.02 -2.13
C LEU A 71 -1.22 12.04 -3.12
N ALA A 72 -0.10 12.69 -2.80
CA ALA A 72 0.51 13.68 -3.68
C ALA A 72 0.98 13.07 -5.02
N VAL A 73 1.48 11.83 -4.99
CA VAL A 73 1.82 11.09 -6.22
C VAL A 73 0.55 10.75 -7.01
N ALA A 74 -0.46 10.17 -6.36
CA ALA A 74 -1.71 9.75 -7.01
C ALA A 74 -2.43 10.93 -7.68
N ALA A 75 -2.45 12.08 -7.01
CA ALA A 75 -3.04 13.32 -7.50
C ALA A 75 -2.17 14.07 -8.52
N ASN A 76 -0.95 13.58 -8.80
CA ASN A 76 0.07 14.29 -9.56
C ASN A 76 0.25 15.75 -9.08
N ALA A 77 0.28 15.95 -7.77
CA ALA A 77 0.36 17.26 -7.15
C ALA A 77 1.73 17.92 -7.41
N GLY A 78 1.76 19.25 -7.53
CA GLY A 78 3.02 20.01 -7.65
C GLY A 78 3.96 19.82 -6.45
N SER A 79 3.41 19.48 -5.27
CA SER A 79 4.17 19.21 -4.04
C SER A 79 4.70 17.78 -3.92
N LYS A 80 4.46 16.89 -4.90
CA LYS A 80 4.80 15.45 -4.80
C LYS A 80 6.26 15.20 -4.42
N GLN A 81 7.20 15.93 -5.01
CA GLN A 81 8.63 15.74 -4.73
C GLN A 81 8.96 16.06 -3.27
N GLN A 82 8.41 17.16 -2.75
CA GLN A 82 8.62 17.56 -1.36
C GLN A 82 7.98 16.55 -0.40
N ALA A 83 6.75 16.11 -0.67
CA ALA A 83 6.04 15.13 0.15
C ALA A 83 6.80 13.79 0.20
N LEU A 84 7.31 13.32 -0.94
CA LEU A 84 8.14 12.11 -1.02
C LEU A 84 9.43 12.21 -0.20
N GLU A 85 10.15 13.33 -0.29
CA GLU A 85 11.38 13.55 0.48
C GLU A 85 11.10 13.64 2.00
N VAL A 86 10.01 14.29 2.41
CA VAL A 86 9.58 14.32 3.82
C VAL A 86 9.26 12.92 4.32
N ALA A 87 8.47 12.15 3.56
CA ALA A 87 8.10 10.79 3.93
C ALA A 87 9.30 9.84 3.95
N ARG A 88 10.28 10.02 3.04
CA ARG A 88 11.53 9.26 3.04
C ARG A 88 12.31 9.51 4.32
N ASN A 89 12.57 10.77 4.64
CA ASN A 89 13.32 11.14 5.85
C ASN A 89 12.62 10.64 7.13
N ASP A 90 11.29 10.80 7.23
CA ASP A 90 10.50 10.25 8.35
C ASP A 90 10.69 8.74 8.49
N THR A 91 10.63 8.03 7.37
CA THR A 91 10.75 6.57 7.33
C THR A 91 12.17 6.10 7.69
N GLU A 92 13.21 6.77 7.19
CA GLU A 92 14.61 6.48 7.53
C GLU A 92 14.90 6.69 9.03
N VAL A 93 14.33 7.74 9.64
CA VAL A 93 14.41 7.97 11.09
C VAL A 93 13.71 6.85 11.87
N ARG A 94 12.51 6.43 11.45
CA ARG A 94 11.77 5.34 12.09
C ARG A 94 12.53 4.02 12.02
N LEU A 95 13.14 3.70 10.87
CA LEU A 95 13.99 2.50 10.71
C LEU A 95 15.22 2.51 11.60
N SER A 96 15.79 3.68 11.85
CA SER A 96 16.97 3.86 12.70
C SER A 96 16.64 3.83 14.19
N SER A 97 15.35 3.84 14.56
CA SER A 97 14.92 3.84 15.95
C SER A 97 14.73 2.42 16.49
N GLU A 98 15.14 2.19 17.75
CA GLU A 98 14.92 0.90 18.46
C GLU A 98 13.44 0.54 18.63
N ALA A 99 12.53 1.49 18.38
CA ALA A 99 11.08 1.33 18.44
C ALA A 99 10.45 0.77 17.16
N ALA A 100 11.24 0.42 16.13
CA ALA A 100 10.77 -0.30 14.95
C ALA A 100 10.19 -1.66 15.40
N THR A 101 8.89 -1.67 15.65
CA THR A 101 8.21 -2.83 16.24
C THR A 101 8.03 -3.85 15.13
N VAL A 102 8.74 -4.97 15.23
CA VAL A 102 8.68 -6.07 14.27
C VAL A 102 7.22 -6.46 14.03
N GLY A 103 6.75 -6.30 12.79
CA GLY A 103 5.49 -6.84 12.29
C GLY A 103 4.30 -5.88 12.20
N ILE A 104 4.27 -4.76 12.94
CA ILE A 104 3.10 -3.85 12.93
C ILE A 104 3.26 -2.69 11.95
N ASP A 105 4.39 -1.99 12.01
CA ASP A 105 4.70 -0.96 11.04
C ASP A 105 5.41 -1.56 9.83
N LYS A 106 5.32 -0.87 8.69
CA LYS A 106 5.88 -1.34 7.41
C LYS A 106 6.97 -0.42 6.85
N PRO A 107 7.92 0.10 7.68
CA PRO A 107 8.85 1.13 7.24
C PRO A 107 9.81 0.66 6.14
N ASP A 108 10.24 -0.61 6.12
CA ASP A 108 11.13 -1.10 5.05
C ASP A 108 10.45 -1.13 3.68
N THR A 109 9.20 -1.60 3.61
CA THR A 109 8.40 -1.60 2.39
C THR A 109 7.98 -0.19 1.98
N ASP A 110 7.68 0.68 2.95
CA ASP A 110 7.37 2.09 2.71
C ASP A 110 8.57 2.80 2.07
N LEU A 111 9.78 2.59 2.60
CA LEU A 111 10.99 3.19 2.06
C LEU A 111 11.26 2.71 0.63
N ALA A 112 11.07 1.42 0.35
CA ALA A 112 11.23 0.89 -1.00
C ALA A 112 10.29 1.56 -2.01
N LEU A 113 9.01 1.71 -1.65
CA LEU A 113 8.02 2.34 -2.53
C LEU A 113 8.30 3.84 -2.70
N LEU A 114 8.74 4.54 -1.64
CA LEU A 114 9.16 5.94 -1.70
C LEU A 114 10.36 6.12 -2.65
N TYR A 115 11.37 5.24 -2.58
CA TYR A 115 12.48 5.26 -3.53
C TYR A 115 12.02 5.07 -4.97
N ALA A 116 11.06 4.17 -5.22
CA ALA A 116 10.48 3.98 -6.55
C ALA A 116 9.84 5.27 -7.08
N PHE A 117 9.01 5.95 -6.27
CA PHE A 117 8.39 7.21 -6.68
C PHE A 117 9.36 8.39 -6.81
N LEU A 118 10.49 8.36 -6.10
CA LEU A 118 11.59 9.31 -6.25
C LEU A 118 12.46 9.03 -7.50
N GLY A 119 12.15 7.98 -8.28
CA GLY A 119 12.93 7.58 -9.46
C GLY A 119 14.23 6.86 -9.13
N ARG A 120 14.43 6.43 -7.88
CA ARG A 120 15.62 5.73 -7.39
C ARG A 120 15.47 4.22 -7.50
N LYS A 121 15.40 3.73 -8.73
CA LYS A 121 15.04 2.34 -9.05
C LYS A 121 15.90 1.30 -8.31
N GLU A 122 17.23 1.42 -8.39
CA GLU A 122 18.12 0.42 -7.82
C GLU A 122 18.08 0.41 -6.29
N GLU A 123 17.89 1.58 -5.66
CA GLU A 123 17.66 1.69 -4.21
C GLU A 123 16.32 1.08 -3.81
N ALA A 124 15.26 1.33 -4.59
CA ALA A 124 13.94 0.77 -4.36
C ALA A 124 13.94 -0.76 -4.39
N ILE A 125 14.59 -1.37 -5.39
CA ILE A 125 14.65 -2.82 -5.53
C ILE A 125 15.43 -3.44 -4.36
N ARG A 126 16.63 -2.92 -4.05
CA ARG A 126 17.44 -3.42 -2.93
C ARG A 126 16.69 -3.33 -1.60
N GLN A 127 15.99 -2.21 -1.37
CA GLN A 127 15.26 -2.01 -0.13
C GLN A 127 14.02 -2.93 -0.04
N ALA A 128 13.33 -3.20 -1.15
CA ALA A 128 12.23 -4.16 -1.18
C ALA A 128 12.70 -5.61 -0.95
N GLU A 129 13.83 -6.01 -1.54
CA GLU A 129 14.45 -7.32 -1.30
C GLU A 129 14.84 -7.50 0.16
N ARG A 130 15.46 -6.48 0.77
CA ARG A 130 15.75 -6.44 2.20
C ARG A 130 14.49 -6.58 3.05
N ALA A 131 13.39 -5.91 2.68
CA ALA A 131 12.12 -6.04 3.38
C ALA A 131 11.58 -7.49 3.38
N ILE A 132 11.79 -8.24 2.29
CA ILE A 132 11.43 -9.66 2.18
C ILE A 132 12.33 -10.54 3.04
N GLU A 133 13.64 -10.25 3.10
CA GLU A 133 14.58 -10.98 3.96
C GLU A 133 14.26 -10.78 5.45
N LEU A 134 13.81 -9.58 5.82
CA LEU A 134 13.39 -9.24 7.18
C LEU A 134 11.98 -9.76 7.51
N ALA A 135 11.13 -9.99 6.51
CA ALA A 135 9.85 -10.64 6.72
C ALA A 135 10.13 -12.05 7.26
N GLY A 136 9.63 -12.32 8.47
CA GLY A 136 9.85 -13.59 9.16
C GLY A 136 9.42 -14.81 8.34
N ALA A 137 9.57 -16.01 8.89
CA ALA A 137 9.33 -17.25 8.12
C ALA A 137 7.87 -17.45 7.65
N GLY A 138 6.91 -16.64 8.11
CA GLY A 138 5.50 -16.74 7.76
C GLY A 138 5.19 -16.38 6.31
N LEU A 139 4.28 -17.13 5.71
CA LEU A 139 3.87 -16.96 4.30
C LEU A 139 3.16 -15.63 4.07
N ILE A 140 2.40 -15.15 5.06
CA ILE A 140 1.60 -13.93 4.97
C ILE A 140 2.51 -12.69 4.96
N GLU A 141 3.43 -12.60 5.91
CA GLU A 141 4.36 -11.48 6.03
C GLU A 141 5.26 -11.37 4.79
N LYS A 142 5.72 -12.53 4.30
CA LYS A 142 6.48 -12.60 3.04
C LYS A 142 5.64 -12.19 1.82
N ASN A 143 4.35 -12.53 1.78
CA ASN A 143 3.46 -12.09 0.71
C ASN A 143 3.38 -10.56 0.66
N GLU A 144 3.11 -9.92 1.79
CA GLU A 144 3.01 -8.46 1.88
C GLU A 144 4.31 -7.75 1.48
N ALA A 145 5.46 -8.23 1.98
CA ALA A 145 6.77 -7.67 1.60
C ALA A 145 7.03 -7.85 0.09
N SER A 146 6.68 -9.00 -0.47
CA SER A 146 6.80 -9.28 -1.90
C SER A 146 5.84 -8.44 -2.75
N ALA A 147 4.66 -8.11 -2.23
CA ALA A 147 3.72 -7.23 -2.90
C ALA A 147 4.28 -5.80 -3.04
N ALA A 148 5.02 -5.31 -2.05
CA ALA A 148 5.76 -4.05 -2.17
C ALA A 148 6.81 -4.12 -3.29
N LEU A 149 7.56 -5.23 -3.41
CA LEU A 149 8.50 -5.44 -4.52
C LEU A 149 7.78 -5.43 -5.89
N ALA A 150 6.62 -6.08 -5.99
CA ALA A 150 5.81 -6.06 -7.21
C ALA A 150 5.38 -4.63 -7.58
N MET A 151 4.99 -3.81 -6.60
CA MET A 151 4.71 -2.38 -6.82
C MET A 151 5.94 -1.61 -7.27
N VAL A 152 7.10 -1.83 -6.65
CA VAL A 152 8.37 -1.21 -7.06
C VAL A 152 8.66 -1.53 -8.52
N TYR A 153 8.54 -2.80 -8.93
CA TYR A 153 8.72 -3.16 -10.34
C TYR A 153 7.71 -2.47 -11.27
N ALA A 154 6.44 -2.40 -10.87
CA ALA A 154 5.42 -1.70 -11.65
C ALA A 154 5.74 -0.21 -11.84
N GLN A 155 6.22 0.46 -10.80
CA GLN A 155 6.53 1.90 -10.81
C GLN A 155 7.87 2.22 -11.49
N THR A 156 8.76 1.24 -11.65
CA THR A 156 10.10 1.41 -12.23
C THR A 156 10.24 0.80 -13.63
N ALA A 157 9.10 0.63 -14.33
CA ALA A 157 8.98 0.10 -15.68
C ALA A 157 9.47 -1.37 -15.87
N GLU A 158 9.57 -2.14 -14.79
CA GLU A 158 9.90 -3.58 -14.80
C GLU A 158 8.62 -4.43 -14.90
N SER A 159 7.77 -4.13 -15.88
CA SER A 159 6.40 -4.65 -15.96
C SER A 159 6.31 -6.18 -15.97
N GLU A 160 7.21 -6.86 -16.69
CA GLU A 160 7.22 -8.32 -16.76
C GLU A 160 7.55 -8.96 -15.40
N LYS A 161 8.50 -8.38 -14.64
CA LYS A 161 8.83 -8.85 -13.29
C LYS A 161 7.68 -8.60 -12.32
N ALA A 162 7.05 -7.43 -12.40
CA ALA A 162 5.88 -7.10 -11.59
C ALA A 162 4.76 -8.12 -11.81
N ILE A 163 4.42 -8.39 -13.07
CA ILE A 163 3.33 -9.29 -13.44
C ILE A 163 3.62 -10.73 -13.02
N ALA A 164 4.83 -11.23 -13.25
CA ALA A 164 5.21 -12.58 -12.83
C ALA A 164 5.09 -12.74 -11.30
N LEU A 165 5.49 -11.72 -10.53
CA LEU A 165 5.37 -11.74 -9.09
C LEU A 165 3.91 -11.65 -8.63
N ILE A 166 3.08 -10.82 -9.27
CA ILE A 166 1.64 -10.74 -9.00
C ILE A 166 0.95 -12.10 -9.20
N GLU A 167 1.22 -12.79 -10.31
CA GLU A 167 0.64 -14.11 -10.60
C GLU A 167 0.97 -15.13 -9.50
N HIS A 168 2.18 -15.09 -8.95
CA HIS A 168 2.57 -15.93 -7.81
C HIS A 168 1.85 -15.53 -6.53
N LEU A 169 1.86 -14.24 -6.18
CA LEU A 169 1.35 -13.75 -4.90
C LEU A 169 -0.16 -13.89 -4.74
N LEU A 170 -0.93 -13.86 -5.83
CA LEU A 170 -2.36 -14.16 -5.80
C LEU A 170 -2.66 -15.62 -5.38
N THR A 171 -1.67 -16.52 -5.42
CA THR A 171 -1.82 -17.92 -4.99
C THR A 171 -1.42 -18.15 -3.53
N VAL A 172 -0.93 -17.12 -2.83
CA VAL A 172 -0.38 -17.21 -1.47
C VAL A 172 -1.33 -16.48 -0.49
N PRO A 173 -1.49 -16.94 0.77
CA PRO A 173 -2.34 -16.28 1.74
C PRO A 173 -1.90 -14.83 1.99
N VAL A 174 -2.87 -13.95 2.22
CA VAL A 174 -2.67 -12.53 2.50
C VAL A 174 -3.49 -12.11 3.72
N GLU A 175 -2.95 -11.22 4.53
CA GLU A 175 -3.67 -10.59 5.64
C GLU A 175 -4.56 -9.47 5.11
N LEU A 176 -5.81 -9.41 5.57
CA LEU A 176 -6.80 -8.44 5.10
C LEU A 176 -7.31 -7.52 6.21
N GLN A 177 -6.96 -7.78 7.48
CA GLN A 177 -7.51 -7.06 8.63
C GLN A 177 -6.95 -5.66 8.80
N ARG A 178 -5.69 -5.42 8.44
CA ARG A 178 -5.11 -4.07 8.43
C ARG A 178 -5.03 -3.60 6.99
N GLY A 179 -5.73 -2.50 6.67
CA GLY A 179 -5.75 -1.89 5.35
C GLY A 179 -4.38 -1.34 4.98
N ALA A 180 -3.45 -2.20 4.58
CA ALA A 180 -2.14 -1.79 4.13
C ALA A 180 -2.19 -1.47 2.63
N VAL A 181 -1.27 -0.61 2.18
CA VAL A 181 -1.06 -0.33 0.76
C VAL A 181 -0.72 -1.63 -0.01
N TYR A 182 -0.06 -2.58 0.64
CA TYR A 182 0.56 -3.76 0.01
C TYR A 182 -0.32 -5.01 -0.07
N ASN A 183 -1.64 -4.93 0.15
CA ASN A 183 -2.50 -6.10 0.01
C ASN A 183 -2.55 -6.56 -1.45
N MET A 184 -2.37 -7.87 -1.67
CA MET A 184 -2.38 -8.50 -2.99
C MET A 184 -3.62 -9.37 -3.18
N THR A 185 -4.74 -8.73 -3.54
CA THR A 185 -5.96 -9.41 -3.99
C THR A 185 -6.36 -8.95 -5.38
N LEU A 186 -7.21 -9.73 -6.07
CA LEU A 186 -7.76 -9.30 -7.35
C LEU A 186 -8.53 -7.97 -7.24
N THR A 187 -9.22 -7.74 -6.13
CA THR A 187 -9.89 -6.47 -5.84
C THR A 187 -8.90 -5.32 -5.72
N ASP A 188 -7.78 -5.53 -5.01
CA ASP A 188 -6.71 -4.53 -4.89
C ASP A 188 -6.13 -4.18 -6.26
N LEU A 189 -5.82 -5.17 -7.10
CA LEU A 189 -5.31 -4.94 -8.46
C LEU A 189 -6.29 -4.13 -9.33
N LYS A 190 -7.59 -4.31 -9.15
CA LYS A 190 -8.65 -3.61 -9.90
C LYS A 190 -8.85 -2.17 -9.46
N TRP A 191 -8.78 -1.89 -8.17
CA TRP A 191 -9.16 -0.58 -7.63
C TRP A 191 -7.96 0.33 -7.35
N ARG A 192 -6.85 -0.22 -6.89
CA ARG A 192 -5.70 0.58 -6.48
C ARG A 192 -4.98 1.21 -7.67
N TRP A 193 -4.54 2.45 -7.45
CA TRP A 193 -3.86 3.28 -8.45
C TRP A 193 -2.40 2.93 -8.64
N GLN A 194 -1.79 2.31 -7.64
CA GLN A 194 -0.40 1.84 -7.66
C GLN A 194 -0.14 0.85 -8.81
N TRP A 195 -1.21 0.24 -9.36
CA TRP A 195 -1.14 -0.69 -10.48
C TRP A 195 -1.45 -0.05 -11.85
N ASP A 196 -1.72 1.26 -11.89
CA ASP A 196 -2.03 1.98 -13.12
C ASP A 196 -0.99 1.81 -14.22
N PRO A 197 0.34 1.81 -13.93
CA PRO A 197 1.35 1.55 -14.95
C PRO A 197 1.18 0.21 -15.69
N LEU A 198 0.52 -0.78 -15.09
CA LEU A 198 0.30 -2.11 -15.68
C LEU A 198 -1.05 -2.25 -16.40
N ARG A 199 -1.99 -1.29 -16.26
CA ARG A 199 -3.37 -1.41 -16.75
C ARG A 199 -3.50 -1.67 -18.26
N SER A 200 -2.53 -1.19 -19.04
CA SER A 200 -2.47 -1.39 -20.49
C SER A 200 -1.80 -2.70 -20.89
N HIS A 201 -1.16 -3.42 -19.95
CA HIS A 201 -0.41 -4.63 -20.25
C HIS A 201 -1.34 -5.83 -20.49
N PRO A 202 -1.21 -6.56 -21.61
CA PRO A 202 -2.14 -7.65 -21.96
C PRO A 202 -2.22 -8.76 -20.89
N ARG A 203 -1.07 -9.17 -20.32
CA ARG A 203 -1.04 -10.16 -19.23
C ARG A 203 -1.76 -9.65 -17.97
N PHE A 204 -1.62 -8.38 -17.64
CA PHE A 204 -2.28 -7.79 -16.48
C PHE A 204 -3.80 -7.72 -16.68
N GLN A 205 -4.27 -7.31 -17.87
CA GLN A 205 -5.70 -7.34 -18.21
C GLN A 205 -6.29 -8.75 -18.12
N LYS A 206 -5.53 -9.78 -18.52
CA LYS A 206 -5.93 -11.18 -18.35
C LYS A 206 -6.08 -11.56 -16.87
N ILE A 207 -5.17 -11.12 -16.00
CA ILE A 207 -5.29 -11.33 -14.54
C ILE A 207 -6.58 -10.69 -14.02
N LEU A 208 -6.87 -9.44 -14.41
CA LEU A 208 -8.06 -8.71 -13.92
C LEU A 208 -9.40 -9.34 -14.34
N THR A 209 -9.43 -10.01 -15.48
CA THR A 209 -10.65 -10.63 -16.04
C THR A 209 -10.83 -12.08 -15.62
N SER A 210 -9.77 -12.72 -15.12
CA SER A 210 -9.82 -14.09 -14.62
C SER A 210 -10.37 -14.12 -13.19
N PRO A 211 -11.01 -15.23 -12.76
CA PRO A 211 -11.29 -15.44 -11.35
C PRO A 211 -9.97 -15.49 -10.56
N GLU A 212 -10.00 -14.99 -9.33
CA GLU A 212 -8.84 -15.05 -8.44
C GLU A 212 -8.42 -16.51 -8.23
N PRO A 213 -7.12 -16.84 -8.38
CA PRO A 213 -6.67 -18.21 -8.24
C PRO A 213 -6.87 -18.72 -6.81
N LYS A 214 -6.98 -20.04 -6.67
CA LYS A 214 -7.11 -20.65 -5.34
C LYS A 214 -5.85 -20.43 -4.52
N THR A 215 -6.02 -19.91 -3.31
CA THR A 215 -4.97 -19.79 -2.30
C THR A 215 -4.42 -21.18 -1.94
N ARG A 216 -3.10 -21.29 -1.85
CA ARG A 216 -2.37 -22.48 -1.40
C ARG A 216 -1.85 -22.21 0.02
N TYR A 217 -2.33 -22.99 0.97
CA TYR A 217 -1.90 -22.93 2.38
C TYR A 217 -0.75 -23.88 2.66
#